data_AF-A0A8T3YLQ7-F1
#
_entry.id   AF-A0A8T3YLQ7-F1
#
_cell.length_a   1.000
_cell.length_b   1.000
_cell.length_c   1.000
_cell.angle_alpha   90.00
_cell.angle_beta   90.00
_cell.angle_gamma   90.00
#
_symmetry.space_group_name_H-M   'P 1'
#
loop_
_entity.id
_entity.type
_entity.pdbx_description
1 polymer ?
#
loop_
_entity_poly.entity_id
_entity_poly.type
_entity_poly.pdbx_seq_one_letter_code
_entity_poly.pdbx_strand_id
1 'polypeptide(L)'
;MEEVKYLFALLAMTILAFSGCITDKPGLGENIQQGVQTKNDPCVEKGLYEKDGCYVKFAIESNDPDICNTSISPDSCYTQVAQAMKKPELCEKIKESTDFYRGYKNSCLLAIAESTGFPEGCEKISNDYGRKGECFAKVAVAGKDATLCAKIPQEWSGSYNDIKNCYNDIAKLTKDMKVCDMLGNTELKGSIPLEKQYNKEQCYASIAALNQDPSLCENMEYYHDSCYEKIAIETNNQQLCGKIRNDSAITQSRCFSEIALNTKNEEICGNIIVEGVKNGCYTQVAIAKADSAICAKIGNADDCYSQYGSQKRASEACEKIKDPEKKKLCSYNAALD
;
A
#
# COMPACT_ATOMS: atom_id res chain seq x y z
N MET A 1 12.61 -15.59 -23.51
CA MET A 1 12.75 -14.35 -24.31
C MET A 1 11.53 -14.05 -25.20
N GLU A 2 10.38 -14.72 -25.02
CA GLU A 2 9.16 -14.44 -25.82
C GLU A 2 8.14 -13.51 -25.12
N GLU A 3 8.30 -13.22 -23.83
CA GLU A 3 7.31 -12.42 -23.07
C GLU A 3 7.47 -10.90 -23.20
N VAL A 4 8.61 -10.40 -23.71
CA VAL A 4 8.86 -8.94 -23.84
C VAL A 4 8.21 -8.35 -25.11
N LYS A 5 7.79 -9.19 -26.07
CA LYS A 5 7.15 -8.73 -27.31
C LYS A 5 5.69 -8.27 -27.12
N TYR A 6 5.02 -8.72 -26.06
CA TYR A 6 3.62 -8.34 -25.79
C TYR A 6 3.50 -6.98 -25.08
N LEU A 7 4.53 -6.51 -24.38
CA LEU A 7 4.48 -5.23 -23.66
C LEU A 7 4.55 -4.02 -24.60
N PHE A 8 5.19 -4.15 -25.77
CA PHE A 8 5.25 -3.09 -26.78
C PHE A 8 4.03 -3.04 -27.72
N ALA A 9 3.27 -4.13 -27.84
CA ALA A 9 2.05 -4.16 -28.65
C ALA A 9 0.84 -3.50 -27.95
N LEU A 10 0.82 -3.45 -26.62
CA LEU A 10 -0.25 -2.82 -25.84
C LEU A 10 -0.12 -1.28 -25.72
N LEU A 11 1.10 -0.75 -25.88
CA LEU A 11 1.36 0.70 -25.79
C LEU A 11 1.07 1.48 -27.10
N ALA A 12 0.80 0.78 -28.21
CA ALA A 12 0.49 1.39 -29.50
C ALA A 12 -1.01 1.50 -29.81
N MET A 13 -1.90 0.90 -29.00
CA MET A 13 -3.36 0.94 -29.23
C MET A 13 -4.12 2.03 -28.45
N THR A 14 -3.46 2.81 -27.59
CA THR A 14 -4.10 3.90 -26.82
C THR A 14 -4.05 5.29 -27.48
N ILE A 15 -3.45 5.44 -28.67
CA ILE A 15 -3.22 6.76 -29.30
C ILE A 15 -4.15 7.03 -30.52
N LEU A 16 -5.03 6.11 -30.93
CA LEU A 16 -5.88 6.28 -32.13
C LEU A 16 -7.39 6.17 -31.86
N ALA A 17 -7.93 6.96 -30.93
CA ALA A 17 -9.39 7.01 -30.70
C ALA A 17 -9.97 8.42 -30.44
N PHE A 18 -9.33 9.49 -30.93
CA PHE A 18 -9.90 10.85 -30.87
C PHE A 18 -9.78 11.60 -32.21
N SER A 19 -10.34 11.03 -33.27
CA SER A 19 -10.60 11.77 -34.50
C SER A 19 -11.87 11.22 -35.16
N GLY A 20 -13.02 11.78 -34.78
CA GLY A 20 -14.33 11.33 -35.28
C GLY A 20 -15.41 12.41 -35.16
N CYS A 21 -15.50 13.22 -36.22
CA CYS A 21 -16.69 13.84 -36.80
C CYS A 21 -17.74 14.52 -35.90
N ILE A 22 -17.62 15.85 -35.80
CA ILE A 22 -18.75 16.76 -35.59
C ILE A 22 -19.58 16.76 -36.88
N THR A 23 -20.83 16.30 -36.81
CA THR A 23 -21.83 16.52 -37.87
C THR A 23 -22.80 17.59 -37.41
N ASP A 24 -22.81 18.71 -38.14
CA ASP A 24 -23.78 19.78 -37.97
C ASP A 24 -25.20 19.25 -38.26
N LYS A 25 -26.07 19.30 -37.26
CA LYS A 25 -27.53 19.24 -37.44
C LYS A 25 -28.12 20.63 -37.26
N PRO A 26 -28.73 21.22 -38.30
CA PRO A 26 -29.56 22.40 -38.12
C PRO A 26 -30.97 21.97 -37.69
N GLY A 27 -31.53 22.69 -36.71
CA GLY A 27 -32.97 22.74 -36.48
C GLY A 27 -33.44 22.13 -35.17
N LEU A 28 -33.48 22.96 -34.13
CA LEU A 28 -34.52 22.87 -33.09
C LEU A 28 -34.79 24.28 -32.56
N GLY A 29 -36.07 24.66 -32.69
CA GLY A 29 -36.65 25.98 -32.52
C GLY A 29 -36.13 26.82 -31.35
N GLU A 30 -35.86 28.07 -31.69
CA GLU A 30 -35.93 29.21 -30.78
C GLU A 30 -37.32 29.25 -30.12
N ASN A 31 -37.34 29.04 -28.80
CA ASN A 31 -38.32 29.65 -27.91
C ASN A 31 -37.73 29.65 -26.50
N ILE A 32 -36.69 30.45 -26.31
CA ILE A 32 -36.25 30.84 -24.98
C ILE A 32 -36.93 32.17 -24.67
N GLN A 33 -37.90 32.08 -23.76
CA GLN A 33 -38.48 33.24 -23.10
C GLN A 33 -37.35 34.12 -22.56
N GLN A 34 -37.37 35.41 -22.92
CA GLN A 34 -36.56 36.45 -22.31
C GLN A 34 -36.96 36.59 -20.83
N GLY A 35 -36.41 35.72 -19.99
CA GLY A 35 -36.44 35.83 -18.55
C GLY A 35 -35.43 36.89 -18.10
N VAL A 36 -35.94 37.95 -17.49
CA VAL A 36 -35.31 38.86 -16.53
C VAL A 36 -33.78 38.77 -16.45
N GLN A 37 -33.08 39.70 -17.09
CA GLN A 37 -31.66 39.96 -16.83
C GLN A 37 -31.49 40.39 -15.36
N THR A 38 -31.14 39.46 -14.48
CA THR A 38 -30.66 39.78 -13.14
C THR A 38 -29.25 40.34 -13.28
N LYS A 39 -29.15 41.66 -13.13
CA LYS A 39 -28.03 42.45 -13.62
C LYS A 39 -26.69 42.28 -12.89
N ASN A 40 -26.50 41.26 -12.03
CA ASN A 40 -25.27 41.09 -11.22
C ASN A 40 -24.94 39.61 -10.92
N ASP A 41 -25.12 38.66 -11.85
CA ASP A 41 -24.53 37.32 -11.67
C ASP A 41 -23.01 37.41 -11.96
N PRO A 42 -22.14 37.23 -10.95
CA PRO A 42 -20.69 37.38 -11.10
C PRO A 42 -20.06 36.36 -12.05
N CYS A 43 -20.79 35.30 -12.40
CA CYS A 43 -20.30 34.18 -13.21
C CYS A 43 -21.05 34.05 -14.56
N VAL A 44 -21.90 35.01 -14.93
CA VAL A 44 -22.78 34.91 -16.13
C VAL A 44 -22.00 34.80 -17.44
N GLU A 45 -20.87 35.52 -17.54
CA GLU A 45 -20.05 35.62 -18.76
C GLU A 45 -19.12 34.40 -18.97
N LYS A 46 -19.07 33.46 -18.02
CA LYS A 46 -18.19 32.29 -18.08
C LYS A 46 -18.83 31.14 -18.86
N GLY A 47 -17.99 30.31 -19.50
CA GLY A 47 -18.45 29.07 -20.14
C GLY A 47 -19.02 28.10 -19.11
N LEU A 48 -19.91 27.17 -19.51
CA LEU A 48 -20.61 26.25 -18.59
C LEU A 48 -19.67 25.53 -17.60
N TYR A 49 -18.52 25.03 -18.08
CA TYR A 49 -17.54 24.35 -17.22
C TYR A 49 -16.76 25.29 -16.29
N GLU A 50 -16.67 26.58 -16.63
CA GLU A 50 -15.99 27.59 -15.81
C GLU A 50 -16.92 28.19 -14.74
N LYS A 51 -18.25 28.06 -14.91
CA LYS A 51 -19.24 28.62 -13.99
C LYS A 51 -19.14 28.02 -12.58
N ASP A 52 -19.02 26.70 -12.45
CA ASP A 52 -18.95 26.05 -11.13
C ASP A 52 -17.70 26.48 -10.35
N GLY A 53 -16.54 26.54 -11.02
CA GLY A 53 -15.31 27.05 -10.39
C GLY A 53 -15.40 28.53 -10.01
N CYS A 54 -16.09 29.33 -10.82
CA CYS A 54 -16.35 30.74 -10.52
C CYS A 54 -17.21 30.89 -9.26
N TYR A 55 -18.31 30.14 -9.12
CA TYR A 55 -19.17 30.21 -7.95
C TYR A 55 -18.48 29.73 -6.68
N VAL A 56 -17.69 28.66 -6.74
CA VAL A 56 -16.87 28.19 -5.59
C VAL A 56 -15.91 29.28 -5.14
N LYS A 57 -15.17 29.89 -6.07
CA LYS A 57 -14.23 30.98 -5.76
C LYS A 57 -14.95 32.15 -5.10
N PHE A 58 -16.06 32.59 -5.70
CA PHE A 58 -16.81 33.74 -5.19
C PHE A 58 -17.41 33.46 -3.81
N ALA A 59 -17.96 32.26 -3.57
CA ALA A 59 -18.47 31.82 -2.27
C ALA A 59 -17.40 31.83 -1.17
N ILE A 60 -16.17 31.41 -1.50
CA ILE A 60 -15.02 31.43 -0.58
C ILE A 60 -14.59 32.87 -0.28
N GLU A 61 -14.41 33.69 -1.32
CA GLU A 61 -13.93 35.08 -1.19
C GLU A 61 -14.93 35.98 -0.45
N SER A 62 -16.22 35.76 -0.65
CA SER A 62 -17.29 36.51 0.03
C SER A 62 -17.65 35.94 1.41
N ASN A 63 -17.14 34.75 1.76
CA ASN A 63 -17.56 33.98 2.94
C ASN A 63 -19.09 33.76 2.98
N ASP A 64 -19.72 33.64 1.81
CA ASP A 64 -21.14 33.36 1.63
C ASP A 64 -21.34 32.04 0.84
N PRO A 65 -21.54 30.92 1.55
CA PRO A 65 -21.72 29.61 0.91
C PRO A 65 -23.07 29.47 0.20
N ASP A 66 -24.07 30.33 0.47
CA ASP A 66 -25.38 30.23 -0.18
C ASP A 66 -25.33 30.57 -1.68
N ILE A 67 -24.23 31.17 -2.13
CA ILE A 67 -23.88 31.34 -3.54
C ILE A 67 -23.83 29.99 -4.27
N CYS A 68 -23.51 28.89 -3.59
CA CYS A 68 -23.54 27.57 -4.21
C CYS A 68 -24.93 27.14 -4.68
N ASN A 69 -26.02 27.76 -4.19
CA ASN A 69 -27.37 27.48 -4.69
C ASN A 69 -27.58 27.93 -6.15
N THR A 70 -26.76 28.85 -6.66
CA THR A 70 -26.82 29.32 -8.06
C THR A 70 -25.88 28.55 -9.00
N SER A 71 -25.06 27.66 -8.45
CA SER A 71 -24.15 26.79 -9.20
C SER A 71 -24.89 25.79 -10.09
N ILE A 72 -24.24 25.32 -11.18
CA ILE A 72 -24.79 24.24 -12.01
C ILE A 72 -24.77 22.93 -11.22
N SER A 73 -23.73 22.74 -10.41
CA SER A 73 -23.63 21.64 -9.44
C SER A 73 -23.53 22.18 -8.02
N PRO A 74 -24.67 22.46 -7.34
CA PRO A 74 -24.67 22.95 -5.96
C PRO A 74 -23.92 22.01 -5.00
N ASP A 75 -24.12 20.69 -5.13
CA ASP A 75 -23.49 19.69 -4.26
C ASP A 75 -21.95 19.69 -4.38
N SER A 76 -21.43 19.79 -5.61
CA SER A 76 -20.00 19.92 -5.87
C SER A 76 -19.46 21.26 -5.35
N CYS A 77 -20.21 22.35 -5.53
CA CYS A 77 -19.84 23.66 -5.01
C CYS A 77 -19.75 23.64 -3.48
N TYR A 78 -20.79 23.17 -2.80
CA TYR A 78 -20.80 23.06 -1.34
C TYR A 78 -19.65 22.18 -0.83
N THR A 79 -19.33 21.08 -1.51
CA THR A 79 -18.20 20.23 -1.15
C THR A 79 -16.87 21.00 -1.16
N GLN A 80 -16.58 21.71 -2.25
CA GLN A 80 -15.33 22.47 -2.39
C GLN A 80 -15.25 23.64 -1.42
N VAL A 81 -16.36 24.38 -1.25
CA VAL A 81 -16.45 25.49 -0.30
C VAL A 81 -16.28 25.00 1.14
N ALA A 82 -16.93 23.88 1.50
CA ALA A 82 -16.83 23.30 2.83
C ALA A 82 -15.41 22.84 3.17
N GLN A 83 -14.69 22.25 2.21
CA GLN A 83 -13.27 21.91 2.34
C GLN A 83 -12.39 23.14 2.50
N ALA A 84 -12.54 24.14 1.62
CA ALA A 84 -11.74 25.36 1.65
C ALA A 84 -11.94 26.16 2.94
N MET A 85 -13.18 26.22 3.44
CA MET A 85 -13.54 26.92 4.67
C MET A 85 -13.37 26.08 5.94
N LYS A 86 -13.12 24.76 5.81
CA LYS A 86 -13.05 23.80 6.92
C LYS A 86 -14.33 23.78 7.78
N LYS A 87 -15.50 23.85 7.14
CA LYS A 87 -16.83 23.95 7.79
C LYS A 87 -17.70 22.73 7.46
N PRO A 88 -17.68 21.67 8.28
CA PRO A 88 -18.43 20.43 8.00
C PRO A 88 -19.95 20.63 7.99
N GLU A 89 -20.48 21.66 8.65
CA GLU A 89 -21.90 22.02 8.61
C GLU A 89 -22.39 22.39 7.20
N LEU A 90 -21.49 22.82 6.30
CA LEU A 90 -21.85 23.11 4.91
C LEU A 90 -22.16 21.85 4.11
N CYS A 91 -21.62 20.68 4.50
CA CYS A 91 -22.00 19.41 3.89
C CYS A 91 -23.48 19.05 4.14
N GLU A 92 -24.12 19.60 5.18
CA GLU A 92 -25.56 19.39 5.43
C GLU A 92 -26.45 20.08 4.40
N LYS A 93 -25.92 21.06 3.65
CA LYS A 93 -26.63 21.71 2.54
C LYS A 93 -26.67 20.86 1.27
N ILE A 94 -25.87 19.80 1.21
CA ILE A 94 -25.85 18.84 0.09
C ILE A 94 -27.06 17.93 0.22
N LYS A 95 -27.86 17.83 -0.85
CA LYS A 95 -29.06 16.99 -0.84
C LYS A 95 -28.63 15.51 -0.81
N GLU A 96 -29.26 14.73 0.08
CA GLU A 96 -29.05 13.28 0.06
C GLU A 96 -29.61 12.73 -1.25
N SER A 97 -28.70 12.20 -2.08
CA SER A 97 -29.08 11.48 -3.28
C SER A 97 -29.70 10.14 -2.88
N THR A 98 -30.87 9.83 -3.43
CA THR A 98 -31.47 8.49 -3.31
C THR A 98 -30.66 7.43 -4.02
N ASP A 99 -29.77 7.83 -4.94
CA ASP A 99 -28.83 6.92 -5.58
C ASP A 99 -27.80 6.47 -4.55
N PHE A 100 -27.94 5.22 -4.11
CA PHE A 100 -27.07 4.51 -3.17
C PHE A 100 -25.56 4.69 -3.45
N TYR A 101 -25.18 4.95 -4.69
CA TYR A 101 -23.79 5.09 -5.13
C TYR A 101 -23.22 6.53 -5.05
N ARG A 102 -24.05 7.56 -4.85
CA ARG A 102 -23.63 8.98 -4.91
C ARG A 102 -23.90 9.73 -3.62
N GLY A 103 -23.33 9.25 -2.52
CA GLY A 103 -23.31 9.99 -1.26
C GLY A 103 -22.37 11.20 -1.29
N TYR A 104 -22.68 12.25 -2.09
CA TYR A 104 -21.90 13.50 -2.15
C TYR A 104 -21.71 14.12 -0.76
N LYS A 105 -22.75 14.05 0.08
CA LYS A 105 -22.70 14.47 1.48
C LYS A 105 -21.63 13.70 2.27
N ASN A 106 -21.62 12.36 2.18
CA ASN A 106 -20.62 11.53 2.84
C ASN A 106 -19.20 11.80 2.31
N SER A 107 -19.05 12.02 1.00
CA SER A 107 -17.76 12.40 0.40
C SER A 107 -17.27 13.77 0.86
N CYS A 108 -18.17 14.75 1.01
CA CYS A 108 -17.86 16.06 1.57
C CYS A 108 -17.38 15.94 3.02
N LEU A 109 -18.12 15.21 3.86
CA LEU A 109 -17.78 14.99 5.27
C LEU A 109 -16.43 14.28 5.42
N LEU A 110 -16.18 13.24 4.63
CA LEU A 110 -14.91 12.51 4.61
C LEU A 110 -13.73 13.43 4.29
N ALA A 111 -13.83 14.19 3.20
CA ALA A 111 -12.74 15.06 2.77
C ALA A 111 -12.43 16.19 3.76
N ILE A 112 -13.46 16.72 4.44
CA ILE A 112 -13.25 17.70 5.51
C ILE A 112 -12.60 17.03 6.72
N ALA A 113 -13.10 15.88 7.16
CA ALA A 113 -12.54 15.17 8.29
C ALA A 113 -11.05 14.86 8.06
N GLU A 114 -10.68 14.37 6.87
CA GLU A 114 -9.29 14.10 6.48
C GLU A 114 -8.41 15.37 6.46
N SER A 115 -8.90 16.47 5.89
CA SER A 115 -8.12 17.72 5.75
C SER A 115 -8.03 18.55 7.03
N THR A 116 -8.93 18.33 7.98
CA THR A 116 -9.00 19.08 9.24
C THR A 116 -8.58 18.27 10.46
N GLY A 117 -8.55 16.93 10.36
CA GLY A 117 -8.39 16.04 11.50
C GLY A 117 -9.60 16.06 12.45
N PHE A 118 -10.79 16.44 11.97
CA PHE A 118 -12.01 16.61 12.78
C PHE A 118 -12.88 15.33 12.78
N PRO A 119 -12.83 14.49 13.84
CA PRO A 119 -13.49 13.18 13.85
C PRO A 119 -15.02 13.25 13.87
N GLU A 120 -15.62 14.34 14.33
CA GLU A 120 -17.08 14.51 14.38
C GLU A 120 -17.68 14.57 12.97
N GLY A 121 -16.89 14.92 11.95
CA GLY A 121 -17.27 14.77 10.55
C GLY A 121 -17.52 13.31 10.17
N CYS A 122 -16.70 12.38 10.67
CA CYS A 122 -16.88 10.94 10.46
C CYS A 122 -18.14 10.40 11.15
N GLU A 123 -18.50 10.95 12.32
CA GLU A 123 -19.71 10.53 13.05
C GLU A 123 -20.99 10.80 12.25
N LYS A 124 -20.99 11.85 11.42
CA LYS A 124 -22.10 12.27 10.57
C LYS A 124 -22.28 11.43 9.30
N ILE A 125 -21.29 10.61 8.91
CA ILE A 125 -21.43 9.70 7.77
C ILE A 125 -22.51 8.66 8.12
N SER A 126 -23.57 8.62 7.32
CA SER A 126 -24.73 7.75 7.48
C SER A 126 -24.83 6.72 6.36
N ASN A 127 -25.37 5.54 6.67
CA ASN A 127 -25.67 4.45 5.72
C ASN A 127 -24.49 3.92 4.88
N ASP A 128 -23.25 4.31 5.19
CA ASP A 128 -22.02 3.84 4.54
C ASP A 128 -20.96 3.53 5.60
N TYR A 129 -21.08 2.35 6.22
CA TYR A 129 -20.19 1.91 7.29
C TYR A 129 -18.74 1.77 6.84
N GLY A 130 -18.50 1.43 5.56
CA GLY A 130 -17.16 1.33 4.99
C GLY A 130 -16.47 2.68 4.94
N ARG A 131 -17.10 3.70 4.32
CA ARG A 131 -16.55 5.06 4.30
C ARG A 131 -16.42 5.67 5.69
N LYS A 132 -17.35 5.35 6.60
CA LYS A 132 -17.27 5.79 8.00
C LYS A 132 -16.06 5.20 8.72
N GLY A 133 -15.80 3.90 8.54
CA GLY A 133 -14.62 3.23 9.07
C GLY A 133 -13.32 3.81 8.50
N GLU A 134 -13.26 3.97 7.18
CA GLU A 134 -12.12 4.59 6.49
C GLU A 134 -11.85 6.02 6.98
N CYS A 135 -12.91 6.82 7.18
CA CYS A 135 -12.83 8.18 7.74
C CYS A 135 -12.14 8.18 9.10
N PHE A 136 -12.65 7.37 10.05
CA PHE A 136 -12.04 7.30 11.38
C PHE A 136 -10.61 6.82 11.33
N ALA A 137 -10.30 5.81 10.50
CA ALA A 137 -8.94 5.30 10.37
C ALA A 137 -7.96 6.38 9.89
N LYS A 138 -8.32 7.13 8.84
CA LYS A 138 -7.47 8.21 8.32
C LYS A 138 -7.31 9.37 9.30
N VAL A 139 -8.39 9.80 9.94
CA VAL A 139 -8.34 10.88 10.94
C VAL A 139 -7.50 10.45 12.15
N ALA A 140 -7.66 9.21 12.61
CA ALA A 140 -6.87 8.63 13.69
C ALA A 140 -5.37 8.62 13.35
N VAL A 141 -4.99 8.16 12.15
CA VAL A 141 -3.60 8.13 11.69
C VAL A 141 -3.02 9.55 11.55
N ALA A 142 -3.75 10.46 10.91
CA ALA A 142 -3.32 11.84 10.72
C ALA A 142 -3.14 12.58 12.06
N GLY A 143 -4.06 12.37 13.01
CA GLY A 143 -4.01 12.95 14.35
C GLY A 143 -3.11 12.19 15.34
N LYS A 144 -2.62 11.00 14.97
CA LYS A 144 -1.93 10.06 15.88
C LYS A 144 -2.77 9.70 17.12
N ASP A 145 -4.10 9.70 16.98
CA ASP A 145 -5.04 9.41 18.06
C ASP A 145 -5.62 8.00 17.90
N ALA A 146 -5.01 7.04 18.59
CA ALA A 146 -5.42 5.65 18.55
C ALA A 146 -6.84 5.42 19.11
N THR A 147 -7.37 6.32 19.94
CA THR A 147 -8.71 6.15 20.52
C THR A 147 -9.81 6.25 19.46
N LEU A 148 -9.53 6.92 18.34
CA LEU A 148 -10.45 7.02 17.20
C LEU A 148 -10.56 5.70 16.41
N CYS A 149 -9.56 4.81 16.46
CA CYS A 149 -9.68 3.48 15.84
C CYS A 149 -10.81 2.65 16.46
N ALA A 150 -11.10 2.86 17.76
CA ALA A 150 -12.22 2.19 18.44
C ALA A 150 -13.60 2.67 17.97
N LYS A 151 -13.68 3.82 17.26
CA LYS A 151 -14.93 4.36 16.70
C LYS A 151 -15.30 3.77 15.33
N ILE A 152 -14.42 2.96 14.73
CA ILE A 152 -14.70 2.29 13.45
C ILE A 152 -15.89 1.32 13.63
N PRO A 153 -16.96 1.42 12.81
CA PRO A 153 -18.16 0.59 12.97
C PRO A 153 -17.85 -0.90 12.81
N GLN A 154 -18.31 -1.74 13.73
CA GLN A 154 -18.05 -3.20 13.70
C GLN A 154 -19.06 -3.99 12.87
N GLU A 155 -20.13 -3.34 12.38
CA GLU A 155 -21.25 -3.99 11.68
C GLU A 155 -20.92 -4.38 10.24
N TRP A 156 -19.81 -3.87 9.69
CA TRP A 156 -19.37 -4.14 8.32
C TRP A 156 -18.27 -5.22 8.28
N SER A 157 -18.31 -6.10 7.27
CA SER A 157 -17.40 -7.24 7.16
C SER A 157 -15.92 -6.87 7.04
N GLY A 158 -15.58 -5.67 6.56
CA GLY A 158 -14.20 -5.19 6.47
C GLY A 158 -13.71 -4.43 7.71
N SER A 159 -14.59 -4.14 8.69
CA SER A 159 -14.27 -3.32 9.87
C SER A 159 -13.10 -3.86 10.69
N TYR A 160 -12.98 -5.18 10.76
CA TYR A 160 -11.90 -5.85 11.47
C TYR A 160 -10.52 -5.46 10.93
N ASN A 161 -10.37 -5.46 9.61
CA ASN A 161 -9.11 -5.10 8.97
C ASN A 161 -8.84 -3.60 9.10
N ASP A 162 -9.86 -2.75 9.02
CA ASP A 162 -9.70 -1.31 9.19
C ASP A 162 -9.25 -0.96 10.60
N ILE A 163 -9.85 -1.56 11.63
CA ILE A 163 -9.45 -1.37 13.04
C ILE A 163 -8.01 -1.83 13.22
N LYS A 164 -7.69 -3.04 12.73
CA LYS A 164 -6.35 -3.60 12.79
C LYS A 164 -5.31 -2.69 12.15
N ASN A 165 -5.58 -2.24 10.92
CA ASN A 165 -4.68 -1.38 10.16
C ASN A 165 -4.53 0.00 10.82
N CYS A 166 -5.63 0.58 11.30
CA CYS A 166 -5.64 1.87 12.00
C CYS A 166 -4.67 1.87 13.20
N TYR A 167 -4.81 0.90 14.12
CA TYR A 167 -3.91 0.79 15.26
C TYR A 167 -2.47 0.49 14.82
N ASN A 168 -2.26 -0.43 13.87
CA ASN A 168 -0.92 -0.75 13.37
C ASN A 168 -0.20 0.46 12.78
N ASP A 169 -0.89 1.28 11.99
CA ASP A 169 -0.30 2.44 11.33
C ASP A 169 0.03 3.54 12.34
N ILE A 170 -0.84 3.78 13.33
CA ILE A 170 -0.54 4.70 14.43
C ILE A 170 0.62 4.20 15.26
N ALA A 171 0.66 2.91 15.61
CA ALA A 171 1.72 2.33 16.42
C ALA A 171 3.08 2.43 15.71
N LYS A 172 3.14 2.21 14.38
CA LYS A 172 4.33 2.42 13.56
C LYS A 172 4.73 3.90 13.48
N LEU A 173 3.77 4.78 13.25
CA LEU A 173 3.99 6.23 13.09
C LEU A 173 4.46 6.90 14.38
N THR A 174 3.94 6.47 15.53
CA THR A 174 4.28 6.99 16.85
C THR A 174 5.42 6.23 17.51
N LYS A 175 5.72 5.01 17.05
CA LYS A 175 6.59 4.03 17.71
C LYS A 175 6.11 3.69 19.13
N ASP A 176 4.83 3.91 19.44
CA ASP A 176 4.24 3.61 20.74
C ASP A 176 3.63 2.20 20.77
N MET A 177 4.30 1.31 21.50
CA MET A 177 3.88 -0.06 21.72
C MET A 177 2.53 -0.19 22.44
N LYS A 178 2.14 0.79 23.25
CA LYS A 178 0.86 0.76 23.98
C LYS A 178 -0.33 0.81 23.03
N VAL A 179 -0.14 1.31 21.81
CA VAL A 179 -1.16 1.27 20.75
C VAL A 179 -1.45 -0.18 20.34
N CYS A 180 -0.43 -1.06 20.31
CA CYS A 180 -0.63 -2.48 20.04
C CYS A 180 -1.44 -3.18 21.15
N ASP A 181 -1.39 -2.72 22.40
CA ASP A 181 -2.22 -3.26 23.48
C ASP A 181 -3.71 -3.00 23.24
N MET A 182 -4.05 -1.90 22.57
CA MET A 182 -5.44 -1.55 22.26
C MET A 182 -6.08 -2.54 21.28
N LEU A 183 -5.29 -3.17 20.40
CA LEU A 183 -5.76 -4.25 19.52
C LEU A 183 -6.26 -5.47 20.31
N GLY A 184 -5.55 -5.84 21.39
CA GLY A 184 -5.91 -6.98 22.23
C GLY A 184 -7.18 -6.73 23.05
N ASN A 185 -7.40 -5.47 23.45
CA ASN A 185 -8.52 -5.08 24.31
C ASN A 185 -9.81 -4.78 23.55
N THR A 186 -9.74 -4.57 22.23
CA THR A 186 -10.94 -4.27 21.45
C THR A 186 -11.85 -5.50 21.43
N GLU A 187 -13.07 -5.37 21.93
CA GLU A 187 -14.13 -6.38 21.80
C GLU A 187 -14.61 -6.43 20.35
N LEU A 188 -13.82 -7.06 19.48
CA LEU A 188 -14.18 -7.28 18.08
C LEU A 188 -15.18 -8.44 18.01
N LYS A 189 -16.43 -8.11 17.69
CA LYS A 189 -17.48 -9.12 17.45
C LYS A 189 -16.98 -10.16 16.44
N GLY A 190 -17.03 -11.44 16.81
CA GLY A 190 -16.67 -12.56 15.94
C GLY A 190 -15.19 -12.94 15.91
N SER A 191 -14.31 -12.20 16.60
CA SER A 191 -12.88 -12.58 16.69
C SER A 191 -12.66 -13.71 17.70
N ILE A 192 -11.87 -14.71 17.30
CA ILE A 192 -11.42 -15.78 18.19
C ILE A 192 -10.27 -15.23 19.06
N PRO A 193 -10.15 -15.59 20.36
CA PRO A 193 -9.07 -15.09 21.23
C PRO A 193 -7.66 -15.21 20.62
N LEU A 194 -7.41 -16.29 19.89
CA LEU A 194 -6.15 -16.55 19.18
C LEU A 194 -5.81 -15.46 18.15
N GLU A 195 -6.80 -14.98 17.41
CA GLU A 195 -6.62 -13.98 16.36
C GLU A 195 -6.25 -12.60 16.95
N LYS A 196 -6.79 -12.28 18.13
CA LYS A 196 -6.44 -11.05 18.85
C LYS A 196 -4.97 -11.06 19.29
N GLN A 197 -4.51 -12.17 19.85
CA GLN A 197 -3.11 -12.33 20.25
C GLN A 197 -2.19 -12.25 19.03
N TYR A 198 -2.55 -12.93 17.94
CA TYR A 198 -1.82 -12.90 16.68
C TYR A 198 -1.61 -11.47 16.15
N ASN A 199 -2.68 -10.67 16.04
CA ASN A 199 -2.57 -9.30 15.54
C ASN A 199 -1.76 -8.38 16.47
N LYS A 200 -1.92 -8.56 17.79
CA LYS A 200 -1.15 -7.81 18.79
C LYS A 200 0.35 -8.09 18.63
N GLU A 201 0.73 -9.35 18.50
CA GLU A 201 2.13 -9.71 18.28
C GLU A 201 2.66 -9.24 16.91
N GLN A 202 1.84 -9.28 15.85
CA GLN A 202 2.20 -8.70 14.55
C GLN A 202 2.50 -7.20 14.63
N CYS A 203 1.70 -6.46 15.41
CA CYS A 203 1.90 -5.05 15.68
C CYS A 203 3.24 -4.81 16.37
N TYR A 204 3.52 -5.55 17.45
CA TYR A 204 4.80 -5.45 18.16
C TYR A 204 5.99 -5.82 17.28
N ALA A 205 5.90 -6.88 16.47
CA ALA A 205 6.98 -7.28 15.57
C ALA A 205 7.29 -6.19 14.53
N SER A 206 6.26 -5.46 14.09
CA SER A 206 6.44 -4.31 13.19
C SER A 206 7.18 -3.16 13.87
N ILE A 207 6.87 -2.86 15.13
CA ILE A 207 7.57 -1.82 15.91
C ILE A 207 9.00 -2.25 16.22
N ALA A 208 9.21 -3.50 16.60
CA ALA A 208 10.52 -4.08 16.86
C ALA A 208 11.47 -3.92 15.67
N ALA A 209 10.98 -4.21 14.45
CA ALA A 209 11.70 -3.95 13.21
C ALA A 209 12.01 -2.46 13.00
N LEU A 210 11.01 -1.58 13.12
CA LEU A 210 11.20 -0.13 12.95
C LEU A 210 12.15 0.53 13.97
N ASN A 211 12.26 -0.06 15.15
CA ASN A 211 13.17 0.38 16.20
C ASN A 211 14.49 -0.39 16.21
N GLN A 212 14.62 -1.42 15.37
CA GLN A 212 15.75 -2.35 15.38
C GLN A 212 16.03 -2.90 16.80
N ASP A 213 14.96 -3.14 17.56
CA ASP A 213 15.03 -3.59 18.95
C ASP A 213 14.55 -5.06 19.07
N PRO A 214 15.48 -6.02 19.06
CA PRO A 214 15.14 -7.44 19.13
C PRO A 214 14.61 -7.88 20.50
N SER A 215 14.79 -7.09 21.57
CA SER A 215 14.28 -7.45 22.90
C SER A 215 12.75 -7.53 22.93
N LEU A 216 12.10 -6.80 22.02
CA LEU A 216 10.66 -6.81 21.85
C LEU A 216 10.13 -8.14 21.28
N CYS A 217 10.99 -8.97 20.67
CA CYS A 217 10.60 -10.28 20.14
C CYS A 217 10.54 -11.38 21.23
N GLU A 218 11.18 -11.18 22.38
CA GLU A 218 11.43 -12.25 23.38
C GLU A 218 10.15 -12.88 23.94
N ASN A 219 9.09 -12.09 24.09
CA ASN A 219 7.84 -12.51 24.74
C ASN A 219 6.73 -12.87 23.75
N MET A 220 7.03 -13.00 22.46
CA MET A 220 6.04 -13.39 21.44
C MET A 220 5.86 -14.91 21.39
N GLU A 221 4.62 -15.37 21.24
CA GLU A 221 4.34 -16.79 21.07
C GLU A 221 4.37 -17.20 19.59
N TYR A 222 3.66 -16.47 18.74
CA TYR A 222 3.41 -16.80 17.33
C TYR A 222 4.34 -16.04 16.36
N TYR A 223 4.68 -14.80 16.66
CA TYR A 223 5.51 -13.96 15.78
C TYR A 223 6.99 -13.91 16.16
N HIS A 224 7.41 -14.67 17.18
CA HIS A 224 8.78 -14.70 17.68
C HIS A 224 9.82 -14.82 16.55
N ASP A 225 9.70 -15.85 15.72
CA ASP A 225 10.70 -16.18 14.70
C ASP A 225 10.72 -15.17 13.55
N SER A 226 9.54 -14.72 13.11
CA SER A 226 9.44 -13.72 12.03
C SER A 226 9.87 -12.33 12.49
N CYS A 227 9.69 -12.00 13.77
CA CYS A 227 10.21 -10.78 14.39
C CYS A 227 11.74 -10.76 14.34
N TYR A 228 12.40 -11.81 14.84
CA TYR A 228 13.86 -11.92 14.79
C TYR A 228 14.40 -11.95 13.37
N GLU A 229 13.80 -12.74 12.47
CA GLU A 229 14.20 -12.80 11.06
C GLU A 229 14.20 -11.42 10.41
N LYS A 230 13.11 -10.67 10.56
CA LYS A 230 12.98 -9.35 9.94
C LYS A 230 14.04 -8.38 10.44
N ILE A 231 14.24 -8.30 11.76
CA ILE A 231 15.25 -7.42 12.36
C ILE A 231 16.65 -7.85 11.90
N ALA A 232 16.93 -9.15 11.90
CA ALA A 232 18.23 -9.69 11.49
C ALA A 232 18.58 -9.30 10.05
N ILE A 233 17.63 -9.42 9.12
CA ILE A 233 17.81 -9.09 7.70
C ILE A 233 18.00 -7.57 7.53
N GLU A 234 17.12 -6.74 8.13
CA GLU A 234 17.18 -5.28 7.99
C GLU A 234 18.46 -4.68 8.60
N THR A 235 19.02 -5.32 9.63
CA THR A 235 20.25 -4.87 10.31
C THR A 235 21.50 -5.63 9.86
N ASN A 236 21.37 -6.63 8.97
CA ASN A 236 22.41 -7.60 8.63
C ASN A 236 23.08 -8.26 9.86
N ASN A 237 22.35 -8.40 10.97
CA ASN A 237 22.86 -8.99 12.21
C ASN A 237 22.57 -10.50 12.26
N GLN A 238 23.51 -11.30 11.74
CA GLN A 238 23.37 -12.77 11.69
C GLN A 238 23.19 -13.43 13.07
N GLN A 239 23.61 -12.79 14.17
CA GLN A 239 23.45 -13.34 15.52
C GLN A 239 21.97 -13.46 15.90
N LEU A 240 21.11 -12.60 15.35
CA LEU A 240 19.67 -12.64 15.57
C LEU A 240 19.00 -13.82 14.83
N CYS A 241 19.55 -14.31 13.72
CA CYS A 241 19.05 -15.56 13.11
C CYS A 241 19.22 -16.75 14.05
N GLY A 242 20.25 -16.75 14.91
CA GLY A 242 20.45 -17.76 15.95
C GLY A 242 19.42 -17.72 17.08
N LYS A 243 18.60 -16.66 17.16
CA LYS A 243 17.49 -16.55 18.12
C LYS A 243 16.18 -17.16 17.61
N ILE A 244 16.08 -17.45 16.32
CA ILE A 244 14.92 -18.15 15.73
C ILE A 244 14.86 -19.59 16.29
N ARG A 245 13.67 -20.06 16.65
CA ARG A 245 13.48 -21.38 17.26
C ARG A 245 13.90 -22.51 16.30
N ASN A 246 14.39 -23.61 16.87
CA ASN A 246 14.95 -24.73 16.10
C ASN A 246 13.90 -25.52 15.30
N ASP A 247 12.65 -25.54 15.75
CA ASP A 247 11.52 -26.11 15.01
C ASP A 247 11.18 -25.29 13.74
N SER A 248 11.72 -24.07 13.63
CA SER A 248 11.66 -23.19 12.46
C SER A 248 12.94 -23.21 11.61
N ALA A 249 13.55 -24.38 11.42
CA ALA A 249 14.83 -24.54 10.70
C ALA A 249 14.84 -23.90 9.28
N ILE A 250 13.70 -23.91 8.58
CA ILE A 250 13.56 -23.26 7.26
C ILE A 250 13.65 -21.74 7.40
N THR A 251 12.93 -21.14 8.34
CA THR A 251 12.94 -19.69 8.60
C THR A 251 14.33 -19.22 9.02
N GLN A 252 14.98 -19.95 9.92
CA GLN A 252 16.36 -19.67 10.32
C GLN A 252 17.34 -19.76 9.14
N SER A 253 17.21 -20.80 8.32
CA SER A 253 18.02 -20.98 7.12
C SER A 253 17.86 -19.84 6.11
N ARG A 254 16.62 -19.37 5.90
CA ARG A 254 16.31 -18.22 5.04
C ARG A 254 16.92 -16.93 5.60
N CYS A 255 16.80 -16.68 6.90
CA CYS A 255 17.42 -15.55 7.58
C CYS A 255 18.92 -15.45 7.29
N PHE A 256 19.68 -16.53 7.51
CA PHE A 256 21.11 -16.55 7.21
C PHE A 256 21.40 -16.36 5.72
N SER A 257 20.60 -16.98 4.84
CA SER A 257 20.77 -16.86 3.39
C SER A 257 20.61 -15.43 2.87
N GLU A 258 19.57 -14.72 3.33
CA GLU A 258 19.31 -13.33 2.95
C GLU A 258 20.43 -12.40 3.43
N ILE A 259 20.91 -12.57 4.67
CA ILE A 259 22.04 -11.78 5.19
C ILE A 259 23.33 -12.09 4.42
N ALA A 260 23.60 -13.36 4.10
CA ALA A 260 24.75 -13.75 3.30
C ALA A 260 24.75 -13.08 1.93
N LEU A 261 23.59 -12.98 1.28
CA LEU A 261 23.42 -12.29 0.00
C LEU A 261 23.61 -10.77 0.13
N ASN A 262 22.92 -10.14 1.09
CA ASN A 262 22.99 -8.69 1.33
C ASN A 262 24.43 -8.22 1.64
N THR A 263 25.16 -9.02 2.42
CA THR A 263 26.54 -8.72 2.81
C THR A 263 27.59 -9.30 1.86
N LYS A 264 27.18 -10.14 0.90
CA LYS A 264 28.07 -10.92 0.03
C LYS A 264 29.13 -11.69 0.82
N ASN A 265 28.73 -12.29 1.94
CA ASN A 265 29.61 -13.05 2.82
C ASN A 265 29.19 -14.53 2.80
N GLU A 266 29.93 -15.34 2.04
CA GLU A 266 29.67 -16.76 1.87
C GLU A 266 29.88 -17.58 3.16
N GLU A 267 30.66 -17.08 4.12
CA GLU A 267 30.87 -17.78 5.39
C GLU A 267 29.55 -17.91 6.18
N ILE A 268 28.61 -16.96 5.98
CA ILE A 268 27.29 -16.99 6.59
C ILE A 268 26.46 -18.17 6.07
N CYS A 269 26.62 -18.58 4.81
CA CYS A 269 25.96 -19.77 4.26
C CYS A 269 26.36 -21.05 5.02
N GLY A 270 27.53 -21.07 5.66
CA GLY A 270 27.98 -22.16 6.51
C GLY A 270 27.04 -22.48 7.67
N ASN A 271 26.32 -21.47 8.18
CA ASN A 271 25.40 -21.57 9.31
C ASN A 271 24.00 -22.11 8.94
N ILE A 272 23.73 -22.30 7.64
CA ILE A 272 22.44 -22.79 7.17
C ILE A 272 22.30 -24.29 7.43
N ILE A 273 21.19 -24.68 8.07
CA ILE A 273 20.90 -26.07 8.47
C ILE A 273 20.28 -26.85 7.31
N VAL A 274 19.35 -26.23 6.57
CA VAL A 274 18.64 -26.90 5.47
C VAL A 274 19.53 -26.93 4.22
N GLU A 275 20.05 -28.11 3.88
CA GLU A 275 21.05 -28.32 2.81
C GLU A 275 20.64 -27.70 1.45
N GLY A 276 19.36 -27.81 1.06
CA GLY A 276 18.86 -27.17 -0.17
C GLY A 276 18.96 -25.65 -0.14
N VAL A 277 18.63 -25.02 0.99
CA VAL A 277 18.74 -23.57 1.20
C VAL A 277 20.22 -23.16 1.25
N LYS A 278 21.07 -23.98 1.87
CA LYS A 278 22.51 -23.76 1.96
C LYS A 278 23.18 -23.70 0.59
N ASN A 279 22.87 -24.67 -0.27
CA ASN A 279 23.40 -24.74 -1.63
C ASN A 279 22.88 -23.59 -2.50
N GLY A 280 21.62 -23.21 -2.31
CA GLY A 280 21.04 -22.00 -2.90
C GLY A 280 21.80 -20.73 -2.47
N CYS A 281 22.07 -20.56 -1.17
CA CYS A 281 22.83 -19.43 -0.61
C CYS A 281 24.20 -19.29 -1.27
N TYR A 282 25.01 -20.36 -1.27
CA TYR A 282 26.33 -20.34 -1.89
C TYR A 282 26.27 -19.98 -3.38
N THR A 283 25.29 -20.52 -4.10
CA THR A 283 25.08 -20.21 -5.53
C THR A 283 24.77 -18.72 -5.74
N GLN A 284 23.85 -18.16 -4.97
CA GLN A 284 23.48 -16.75 -5.09
C GLN A 284 24.64 -15.83 -4.69
N VAL A 285 25.40 -16.16 -3.64
CA VAL A 285 26.59 -15.39 -3.24
C VAL A 285 27.71 -15.48 -4.30
N ALA A 286 27.94 -16.66 -4.89
CA ALA A 286 28.88 -16.85 -6.01
C ALA A 286 28.54 -15.89 -7.16
N ILE A 287 27.28 -15.85 -7.56
CA ILE A 287 26.79 -14.94 -8.60
C ILE A 287 26.93 -13.48 -8.14
N ALA A 288 26.53 -13.12 -6.93
CA ALA A 288 26.58 -11.74 -6.45
C ALA A 288 28.01 -11.17 -6.34
N LYS A 289 29.00 -12.04 -6.07
CA LYS A 289 30.44 -11.71 -6.01
C LYS A 289 31.19 -11.87 -7.34
N ALA A 290 30.57 -12.52 -8.33
CA ALA A 290 31.27 -13.00 -9.53
C ALA A 290 32.49 -13.87 -9.18
N ASP A 291 32.30 -14.81 -8.22
CA ASP A 291 33.33 -15.75 -7.80
C ASP A 291 32.81 -17.20 -7.86
N SER A 292 33.19 -17.91 -8.94
CA SER A 292 32.82 -19.32 -9.12
C SER A 292 33.46 -20.27 -8.11
N ALA A 293 34.55 -19.87 -7.42
CA ALA A 293 35.22 -20.74 -6.46
C ALA A 293 34.29 -21.07 -5.27
N ILE A 294 33.31 -20.22 -4.98
CA ILE A 294 32.31 -20.42 -3.94
C ILE A 294 31.46 -21.67 -4.23
N CYS A 295 31.19 -22.00 -5.50
CA CYS A 295 30.47 -23.23 -5.86
C CYS A 295 31.18 -24.50 -5.40
N ALA A 296 32.51 -24.47 -5.18
CA ALA A 296 33.25 -25.63 -4.66
C ALA A 296 32.87 -25.98 -3.21
N LYS A 297 32.18 -25.10 -2.48
CA LYS A 297 31.66 -25.36 -1.12
C LYS A 297 30.37 -26.21 -1.12
N ILE A 298 29.80 -26.51 -2.29
CA ILE A 298 28.57 -27.29 -2.45
C ILE A 298 28.90 -28.76 -2.78
N GLY A 299 28.20 -29.70 -2.14
CA GLY A 299 28.43 -31.14 -2.35
C GLY A 299 28.18 -31.61 -3.81
N ASN A 300 27.13 -31.09 -4.44
CA ASN A 300 26.87 -31.24 -5.88
C ASN A 300 26.89 -29.85 -6.57
N ALA A 301 28.07 -29.42 -6.98
CA ALA A 301 28.30 -28.06 -7.49
C ALA A 301 27.83 -27.83 -8.94
N ASP A 302 27.38 -28.87 -9.66
CA ASP A 302 27.03 -28.77 -11.08
C ASP A 302 25.94 -27.71 -11.34
N ASP A 303 24.91 -27.67 -10.49
CA ASP A 303 23.83 -26.68 -10.60
C ASP A 303 24.31 -25.25 -10.31
N CYS A 304 25.24 -25.10 -9.35
CA CYS A 304 25.84 -23.81 -9.04
C CYS A 304 26.69 -23.29 -10.20
N TYR A 305 27.60 -24.12 -10.72
CA TYR A 305 28.43 -23.76 -11.86
C TYR A 305 27.61 -23.48 -13.12
N SER A 306 26.54 -24.25 -13.34
CA SER A 306 25.63 -24.05 -14.47
C SER A 306 24.94 -22.69 -14.41
N GLN A 307 24.34 -22.35 -13.26
CA GLN A 307 23.69 -21.05 -13.06
C GLN A 307 24.69 -19.89 -13.10
N TYR A 308 25.84 -20.04 -12.43
CA TYR A 308 26.90 -19.04 -12.44
C TYR A 308 27.41 -18.78 -13.85
N GLY A 309 27.80 -19.83 -14.58
CA GLY A 309 28.35 -19.73 -15.93
C GLY A 309 27.36 -19.07 -16.90
N SER A 310 26.08 -19.46 -16.80
CA SER A 310 25.01 -18.87 -17.62
C SER A 310 24.76 -17.39 -17.30
N GLN A 311 24.68 -17.01 -16.02
CA GLN A 311 24.37 -15.62 -15.62
C GLN A 311 25.56 -14.66 -15.72
N LYS A 312 26.78 -15.17 -15.51
CA LYS A 312 28.02 -14.37 -15.58
C LYS A 312 28.77 -14.49 -16.89
N ARG A 313 28.25 -15.27 -17.84
CA ARG A 313 28.89 -15.54 -19.13
C ARG A 313 30.33 -16.06 -18.94
N ALA A 314 30.49 -16.91 -17.95
CA ALA A 314 31.78 -17.45 -17.51
C ALA A 314 31.90 -18.92 -17.97
N SER A 315 32.31 -19.13 -19.22
CA SER A 315 32.40 -20.46 -19.82
C SER A 315 33.37 -21.38 -19.07
N GLU A 316 34.40 -20.81 -18.44
CA GLU A 316 35.34 -21.52 -17.59
C GLU A 316 34.68 -22.14 -16.34
N ALA A 317 33.57 -21.59 -15.86
CA ALA A 317 32.79 -22.20 -14.80
C ALA A 317 32.02 -23.42 -15.30
N CYS A 318 31.47 -23.37 -16.53
CA CYS A 318 30.78 -24.50 -17.16
C CYS A 318 31.71 -25.72 -17.31
N GLU A 319 33.00 -25.50 -17.51
CA GLU A 319 33.98 -26.59 -17.64
C GLU A 319 34.10 -27.45 -16.38
N LYS A 320 33.73 -26.91 -15.21
CA LYS A 320 33.76 -27.59 -13.91
C LYS A 320 32.55 -28.50 -13.65
N ILE A 321 31.54 -28.47 -14.52
CA ILE A 321 30.33 -29.30 -14.41
C ILE A 321 30.66 -30.75 -14.82
N LYS A 322 30.26 -31.72 -13.99
CA LYS A 322 30.50 -33.15 -14.23
C LYS A 322 29.47 -33.77 -15.17
N ASP A 323 28.20 -33.39 -15.04
CA ASP A 323 27.13 -33.84 -15.94
C ASP A 323 27.34 -33.25 -17.36
N PRO A 324 27.52 -34.11 -18.39
CA PRO A 324 27.86 -33.64 -19.73
C PRO A 324 26.74 -32.85 -20.41
N GLU A 325 25.48 -33.17 -20.13
CA GLU A 325 24.33 -32.47 -20.71
C GLU A 325 24.18 -31.09 -20.08
N LYS A 326 24.28 -30.99 -18.75
CA LYS A 326 24.29 -29.69 -18.04
C LYS A 326 25.48 -28.83 -18.47
N LYS A 327 26.67 -29.43 -18.63
CA LYS A 327 27.87 -28.75 -19.12
C LYS A 327 27.64 -28.13 -20.49
N LYS A 328 27.15 -28.93 -21.44
CA LYS A 328 26.83 -28.46 -22.80
C LYS A 328 25.80 -27.32 -22.79
N LEU A 329 24.74 -27.44 -21.99
CA LEU A 329 23.72 -26.41 -21.86
C LEU A 329 24.29 -25.10 -21.25
N CYS A 330 25.11 -25.20 -20.21
CA CYS A 330 25.80 -24.06 -19.62
C CYS A 330 26.69 -23.35 -20.63
N SER A 331 27.55 -24.09 -21.34
CA SER A 331 28.47 -23.52 -22.33
C SER A 331 27.74 -22.85 -23.49
N TYR A 332 26.60 -23.41 -23.91
CA TYR A 332 25.73 -22.78 -24.90
C TYR A 332 25.16 -21.45 -24.38
N ASN A 333 24.57 -21.44 -23.18
CA ASN A 333 23.98 -20.24 -22.60
C ASN A 333 25.01 -19.13 -22.32
N ALA A 334 26.22 -19.51 -21.90
CA ALA A 334 27.32 -18.56 -21.65
C ALA A 334 27.81 -17.87 -22.92
N ALA A 335 27.53 -18.42 -24.12
CA ALA A 335 27.95 -17.89 -25.41
C ALA A 335 26.88 -17.06 -26.15
N LEU A 336 25.64 -16.97 -25.62
CA LEU A 336 24.56 -16.19 -26.25
C LEU A 336 24.63 -14.71 -25.85
N ASP A 337 24.73 -13.84 -26.85
CA ASP A 337 24.66 -12.38 -26.77
C ASP A 337 23.28 -11.83 -27.09
#